data_AF-A0A9Q9MN76-F1
#
_entry.id   AF-A0A9Q9MN76-F1
#
_cell.length_a   1.000
_cell.length_b   1.000
_cell.length_c   1.000
_cell.angle_alpha   90.00
_cell.angle_beta   90.00
_cell.angle_gamma   90.00
#
_symmetry.space_group_name_H-M   'P 1'
#
loop_
_entity.id
_entity.type
_entity.pdbx_description
1 polymer ?
#
loop_
_entity_poly.entity_id
_entity_poly.type
_entity_poly.pdbx_seq_one_letter_code
_entity_poly.pdbx_strand_id
1 'polypeptide(L)'
;MDLSQLELHDAQLLAVHLDPAARVAEVHLAYYPDEEVRERVRAVLRFTGVSHFNQLADFGQLEDHAGAGNVSYWVSGETPGVSYIYLVRGLIAVTAASVELVAGA
;
A
#
# COMPACT_ATOMS: atom_id res chain seq x y z
N MET A 1 -10.94 -9.04 6.06
CA MET A 1 -10.44 -8.08 7.08
C MET A 1 -11.07 -6.75 6.77
N ASP A 2 -11.53 -6.02 7.80
CA ASP A 2 -12.00 -4.65 7.59
C ASP A 2 -10.78 -3.76 7.34
N LEU A 3 -10.68 -3.19 6.13
CA LEU A 3 -9.54 -2.35 5.75
C LEU A 3 -9.53 -1.00 6.48
N SER A 4 -10.65 -0.60 7.10
CA SER A 4 -10.72 0.62 7.90
C SER A 4 -9.92 0.53 9.21
N GLN A 5 -9.54 -0.69 9.62
CA GLN A 5 -8.72 -0.96 10.80
C GLN A 5 -7.25 -1.25 10.46
N LEU A 6 -6.89 -1.21 9.17
CA LEU A 6 -5.53 -1.50 8.73
C LEU A 6 -4.63 -0.28 8.96
N GLU A 7 -3.76 -0.37 9.96
CA GLU A 7 -2.72 0.61 10.21
C GLU A 7 -1.44 0.25 9.42
N LEU A 8 -1.02 1.16 8.55
CA LEU A 8 0.21 1.03 7.76
C LEU A 8 1.26 2.08 8.14
N HIS A 9 1.12 2.69 9.31
CA HIS A 9 2.20 3.49 9.91
C HIS A 9 3.44 2.60 10.08
N ASP A 10 4.62 3.14 9.74
CA ASP A 10 5.90 2.41 9.73
C ASP A 10 5.95 1.18 8.79
N ALA A 11 4.97 1.04 7.88
CA ALA A 11 5.05 0.03 6.84
C ALA A 11 6.13 0.39 5.81
N GLN A 12 6.64 -0.63 5.14
CA GLN A 12 7.63 -0.51 4.09
C GLN A 12 7.01 -0.87 2.75
N LEU A 13 7.07 0.05 1.79
CA LEU A 13 6.82 -0.23 0.38
C LEU A 13 7.95 -1.11 -0.17
N LEU A 14 7.58 -2.29 -0.67
CA LEU A 14 8.51 -3.26 -1.24
C LEU A 14 8.49 -3.22 -2.77
N ALA A 15 7.29 -3.21 -3.36
CA ALA A 15 7.11 -3.22 -4.80
C ALA A 15 5.73 -2.69 -5.19
N VAL A 16 5.63 -2.27 -6.45
CA VAL A 16 4.37 -1.97 -7.12
C VAL A 16 4.35 -2.75 -8.43
N HIS A 17 3.31 -3.56 -8.63
CA HIS A 17 3.07 -4.28 -9.86
C HIS A 17 1.78 -3.77 -10.52
N LEU A 18 1.83 -3.55 -11.83
CA LEU A 18 0.71 -3.07 -12.62
C LEU A 18 0.44 -4.04 -13.76
N ASP A 19 -0.82 -4.47 -13.87
CA ASP A 19 -1.36 -5.17 -15.04
C ASP A 19 -2.48 -4.29 -15.65
N PRO A 20 -2.14 -3.42 -16.61
CA PRO A 20 -3.13 -2.54 -17.24
C PRO A 20 -4.19 -3.28 -18.05
N ALA A 21 -3.84 -4.45 -18.63
CA ALA A 21 -4.77 -5.23 -19.45
C ALA A 21 -5.86 -5.88 -18.58
N ALA A 22 -5.47 -6.41 -17.41
CA ALA A 22 -6.40 -6.94 -16.42
C ALA A 22 -7.04 -5.85 -15.54
N ARG A 23 -6.52 -4.61 -15.59
CA ARG A 23 -6.87 -3.50 -14.69
C ARG A 23 -6.65 -3.87 -13.21
N VAL A 24 -5.48 -4.41 -12.93
CA VAL A 24 -5.04 -4.80 -11.59
C VAL A 24 -3.80 -4.02 -11.20
N ALA A 25 -3.76 -3.57 -9.95
CA ALA A 25 -2.56 -3.01 -9.33
C ALA A 25 -2.30 -3.74 -8.01
N GLU A 26 -1.05 -4.06 -7.73
CA GLU A 26 -0.65 -4.70 -6.48
C GLU A 26 0.42 -3.85 -5.82
N VAL A 27 0.16 -3.42 -4.59
CA VAL A 27 1.13 -2.73 -3.75
C VAL A 27 1.61 -3.71 -2.70
N HIS A 28 2.87 -4.08 -2.78
CA HIS A 28 3.51 -5.04 -1.89
C HIS A 28 4.15 -4.27 -0.74
N LEU A 29 3.83 -4.70 0.48
CA LEU A 29 4.16 -4.02 1.71
C LEU A 29 4.73 -5.01 2.74
N ALA A 30 5.55 -4.50 3.65
CA ALA A 30 5.82 -5.14 4.93
C ALA A 30 5.28 -4.24 6.04
N TYR A 31 4.48 -4.76 6.98
CA TYR A 31 3.84 -3.96 8.04
C TYR A 31 3.73 -4.73 9.35
N TYR A 32 3.45 -4.03 10.45
CA TYR A 32 3.17 -4.65 11.74
C TYR A 32 1.66 -4.90 11.84
N PRO A 33 1.20 -6.16 11.97
CA PRO A 33 -0.22 -6.47 12.04
C PRO A 33 -0.85 -6.10 13.39
N ASP A 34 -0.03 -5.96 14.44
CA ASP A 34 -0.38 -5.54 15.80
C ASP A 34 0.85 -4.85 16.42
N GLU A 35 0.64 -3.93 17.36
CA GLU A 35 1.67 -3.23 18.14
C GLU A 35 2.57 -4.20 18.93
N GLU A 36 2.07 -5.39 19.27
CA GLU A 36 2.83 -6.40 20.00
C GLU A 36 3.84 -7.17 19.12
N VAL A 37 3.68 -7.12 17.79
CA VAL A 37 4.54 -7.88 16.86
C VAL A 37 5.81 -7.09 16.56
N ARG A 38 6.97 -7.71 16.80
CA ARG A 38 8.29 -7.06 16.62
C ARG A 38 8.85 -7.15 15.21
N GLU A 39 8.22 -7.94 14.35
CA GLU A 39 8.65 -8.16 12.97
C GLU A 39 7.55 -7.78 11.98
N ARG A 40 7.95 -7.17 10.86
CA ARG A 40 7.00 -6.86 9.80
C ARG A 40 6.62 -8.14 9.06
N VAL A 41 5.33 -8.33 8.81
CA VAL A 41 4.81 -9.37 7.93
C VAL A 41 4.55 -8.80 6.54
N ARG A 42 4.65 -9.65 5.52
CA ARG A 42 4.39 -9.23 4.14
C ARG A 42 2.92 -9.31 3.80
N ALA A 43 2.45 -8.33 3.05
CA ALA A 43 1.10 -8.34 2.49
C ALA A 43 1.05 -7.60 1.15
N VAL A 44 -0.03 -7.84 0.42
CA VAL A 44 -0.30 -7.20 -0.86
C VAL A 44 -1.66 -6.52 -0.77
N LEU A 45 -1.68 -5.20 -0.98
CA LEU A 45 -2.92 -4.51 -1.32
C LEU A 45 -3.20 -4.73 -2.79
N ARG A 46 -4.20 -5.57 -3.08
CA ARG A 46 -4.61 -5.89 -4.44
C ARG A 46 -5.83 -5.06 -4.83
N PHE A 47 -5.65 -4.23 -5.84
CA PHE A 47 -6.70 -3.40 -6.43
C PHE A 47 -7.20 -4.04 -7.71
N THR A 48 -8.52 -4.17 -7.86
CA THR A 48 -9.16 -4.74 -9.05
C THR A 48 -10.10 -3.71 -9.68
N GLY A 49 -10.16 -3.71 -11.02
CA GLY A 49 -10.94 -2.70 -11.75
C GLY A 49 -10.32 -1.31 -11.66
N VAL A 50 -8.98 -1.25 -11.67
CA VAL A 50 -8.23 -0.01 -11.62
C VAL A 50 -8.55 0.84 -12.85
N SER A 51 -8.99 2.07 -12.61
CA SER A 51 -9.26 3.06 -13.65
C SER A 51 -8.17 4.14 -13.72
N HIS A 52 -7.55 4.45 -12.58
CA HIS A 52 -6.50 5.44 -12.46
C HIS A 52 -5.46 4.97 -11.45
N PHE A 53 -4.18 5.12 -11.79
CA PHE A 53 -3.05 4.86 -10.92
C PHE A 53 -2.03 5.99 -11.08
N ASN A 54 -1.68 6.65 -9.98
CA ASN A 54 -0.63 7.66 -9.94
C ASN A 54 0.36 7.33 -8.84
N GLN A 55 1.65 7.50 -9.14
CA GLN A 55 2.72 7.35 -8.16
C GLN A 55 3.71 8.50 -8.29
N LEU A 56 3.97 9.16 -7.17
CA LEU A 56 5.08 10.07 -6.96
C LEU A 56 5.95 9.46 -5.86
N ALA A 57 7.21 9.16 -6.17
CA ALA A 57 8.11 8.49 -5.24
C ALA A 57 9.52 9.10 -5.30
N ASP A 58 10.07 9.39 -4.13
CA ASP A 58 11.47 9.77 -3.94
C ASP A 58 12.26 8.54 -3.47
N PHE A 59 12.89 7.84 -4.40
CA PHE A 59 13.56 6.56 -4.12
C PHE A 59 14.72 6.70 -3.13
N GLY A 60 15.43 7.83 -3.12
CA GLY A 60 16.49 8.07 -2.13
C GLY A 60 15.90 8.13 -0.73
N GLN A 61 14.77 8.83 -0.57
CA GLN A 61 14.09 8.90 0.72
C GLN A 61 13.43 7.59 1.13
N LEU A 62 12.89 6.82 0.17
CA LEU A 62 12.35 5.48 0.43
C LEU A 62 13.44 4.51 0.90
N GLU A 63 14.65 4.60 0.35
CA GLU A 63 15.82 3.82 0.76
C GLU A 63 16.31 4.25 2.14
N ASP A 64 16.48 5.56 2.38
CA ASP A 64 16.90 6.12 3.68
C ASP A 64 15.96 5.69 4.83
N HIS A 65 14.69 5.44 4.52
CA HIS A 65 13.66 5.05 5.49
C HIS A 65 13.27 3.56 5.40
N ALA A 66 14.00 2.73 4.65
CA ALA A 66 13.66 1.32 4.46
C ALA A 66 13.65 0.51 5.78
N GLY A 67 14.46 0.91 6.77
CA GLY A 67 14.49 0.27 8.09
C GLY A 67 13.35 0.67 9.01
N ALA A 68 13.10 1.98 9.14
CA ALA A 68 12.06 2.53 10.02
C ALA A 68 10.64 2.41 9.44
N GLY A 69 10.51 2.25 8.13
CA GLY A 69 9.23 2.31 7.42
C GLY A 69 9.17 3.57 6.58
N ASN A 70 8.62 3.46 5.37
CA ASN A 70 8.56 4.54 4.40
C ASN A 70 7.13 4.85 3.92
N VAL A 71 6.13 4.26 4.58
CA VAL A 71 4.71 4.61 4.52
C VAL A 71 4.36 5.41 5.77
N SER A 72 3.88 6.63 5.56
CA SER A 72 3.44 7.52 6.64
C SER A 72 1.99 7.28 7.03
N TYR A 73 1.14 7.03 6.05
CA TYR A 73 -0.30 6.87 6.28
C TYR A 73 -1.00 6.17 5.11
N TRP A 74 -2.10 5.50 5.38
CA TRP A 74 -2.96 4.86 4.39
C TRP A 74 -4.41 5.28 4.61
N VAL A 75 -5.13 5.51 3.51
CA VAL A 75 -6.57 5.72 3.51
C VAL A 75 -7.17 4.84 2.42
N SER A 76 -8.01 3.88 2.82
CA SER A 76 -8.91 3.21 1.89
C SER A 76 -10.14 4.09 1.66
N GLY A 77 -10.44 4.45 0.42
CA GLY A 77 -11.72 5.07 0.09
C GLY A 77 -12.88 4.09 0.24
N GLU A 78 -14.10 4.59 0.41
CA GLU A 78 -15.31 3.77 0.30
C GLU A 78 -15.30 3.08 -1.08
N THR A 79 -15.40 1.76 -1.13
CA THR A 79 -15.38 1.02 -2.40
C THR A 79 -16.76 1.05 -3.06
N PRO A 80 -16.88 1.47 -4.35
CA PRO A 80 -15.81 1.88 -5.26
C PRO A 80 -15.32 3.32 -4.99
N GLY A 81 -13.99 3.53 -5.02
CA GLY A 81 -13.41 4.81 -4.63
C GLY A 81 -11.92 4.94 -4.83
N VAL A 82 -11.36 6.03 -4.27
CA VAL A 82 -9.94 6.36 -4.36
C VAL A 82 -9.26 6.01 -3.04
N SER A 83 -8.18 5.23 -3.13
CA SER A 83 -7.30 4.95 -2.00
C SER A 83 -5.98 5.68 -2.14
N TYR A 84 -5.39 6.07 -1.01
CA TYR A 84 -4.15 6.83 -0.95
C TYR A 84 -3.16 6.17 0.01
N ILE A 85 -1.93 5.94 -0.45
CA ILE A 85 -0.79 5.54 0.38
C ILE A 85 0.18 6.71 0.39
N TYR A 86 0.29 7.39 1.51
CA TYR A 86 1.25 8.47 1.71
C TYR A 86 2.60 7.85 2.04
N LEU A 87 3.57 8.13 1.18
CA LEU A 87 4.96 7.69 1.35
C LEU A 87 5.77 8.83 1.98
N VAL A 88 6.94 8.50 2.53
CA VAL A 88 7.93 9.53 2.84
C VAL A 88 8.25 10.30 1.57
N ARG A 89 7.83 11.57 1.53
CA ARG A 89 7.97 12.49 0.39
C ARG A 89 7.39 11.93 -0.92
N GLY A 90 6.27 11.21 -0.83
CA GLY A 90 5.59 10.64 -1.99
C GLY A 90 4.12 10.28 -1.74
N LEU A 91 3.50 9.72 -2.77
CA LEU A 91 2.09 9.32 -2.77
C LEU A 91 1.86 8.22 -3.82
N ILE A 92 1.09 7.20 -3.46
CA ILE A 92 0.39 6.33 -4.40
C ILE A 92 -1.10 6.62 -4.30
N ALA A 93 -1.75 6.95 -5.41
CA ALA A 93 -3.18 7.16 -5.49
C ALA A 93 -3.80 6.19 -6.50
N VAL A 94 -4.79 5.42 -6.06
CA VAL A 94 -5.43 4.37 -6.87
C VAL A 94 -6.94 4.52 -6.85
N THR A 95 -7.54 4.67 -8.02
CA THR A 95 -9.01 4.60 -8.19
C THR A 95 -9.38 3.22 -8.70
N ALA A 96 -10.10 2.44 -7.91
CA ALA A 96 -10.43 1.05 -8.21
C ALA A 96 -11.86 0.68 -7.81
N ALA A 97 -12.37 -0.42 -8.39
CA ALA A 97 -13.67 -0.96 -8.04
C ALA A 97 -13.65 -1.65 -6.67
N SER A 98 -12.55 -2.34 -6.35
CA SER A 98 -12.34 -2.99 -5.06
C SER A 98 -10.86 -2.99 -4.68
N VAL A 99 -10.62 -3.14 -3.38
CA VAL A 99 -9.30 -3.38 -2.79
C VAL A 99 -9.42 -4.48 -1.75
N GLU A 100 -8.44 -5.37 -1.69
CA GLU A 100 -8.32 -6.40 -0.67
C GLU A 100 -6.88 -6.49 -0.16
N LEU A 101 -6.72 -6.84 1.12
CA LEU A 101 -5.42 -7.19 1.67
C LEU A 101 -5.24 -8.71 1.57
N VAL A 102 -4.25 -9.12 0.78
CA VAL A 102 -3.83 -10.52 0.65
C VAL A 102 -2.59 -10.70 1.50
N ALA A 103 -2.65 -11.57 2.52
CA ALA A 103 -1.47 -11.93 3.29
C ALA A 103 -0.45 -12.58 2.35
N GLY A 104 0.78 -12.06 2.34
CA GLY A 104 1.86 -12.58 1.52
C GLY A 104 2.50 -13.80 2.19
N ALA A 105 2.60 -14.90 1.43
CA ALA A 105 3.34 -16.11 1.79
C ALA A 105 4.84 -15.85 2.00
#